data_AF-A0A0A2M626-F1
#
_entry.id   AF-A0A0A2M626-F1
#
_cell.length_a   1.000
_cell.length_b   1.000
_cell.length_c   1.000
_cell.angle_alpha   90.00
_cell.angle_beta   90.00
_cell.angle_gamma   90.00
#
_symmetry.space_group_name_H-M   'P 1'
#
loop_
_entity.id
_entity.type
_entity.pdbx_description
1 polymer ?
#
loop_
_entity_poly.entity_id
_entity_poly.type
_entity_poly.pdbx_seq_one_letter_code
_entity_poly.pdbx_strand_id
1 'polypeptide(L)'
;METDKIKEVNDFADKLEKAQQFNLFTHRYRKDSFAAELSFAGYNDLMLTVMDIMRVCMSALDGEEHLTQTSMSASSMNISNVLAIAVQLIPLEETQILDECYKLHIKLKEKSE
;
A
#
# COMPACT_ATOMS: atom_id res chain seq x y z
N MET A 1 22.76 -22.55 17.74
CA MET A 1 22.48 -22.42 16.29
C MET A 1 21.02 -22.73 15.97
N GLU A 2 20.52 -23.94 16.26
CA GLU A 2 19.10 -24.30 16.01
C GLU A 2 18.14 -23.59 16.98
N THR A 3 18.53 -23.49 18.26
CA THR A 3 17.84 -22.72 19.30
C THR A 3 17.77 -21.22 19.01
N ASP A 4 18.78 -20.64 18.37
CA ASP A 4 18.83 -19.21 18.04
C ASP A 4 17.92 -18.86 16.85
N LYS A 5 17.79 -19.78 15.88
CA LYS A 5 16.86 -19.62 14.74
C LYS A 5 15.41 -19.68 15.21
N ILE A 6 15.08 -20.65 16.07
CA ILE A 6 13.73 -20.79 16.64
C ILE A 6 13.34 -19.55 17.44
N LYS A 7 14.28 -18.98 18.21
CA LYS A 7 14.03 -17.75 18.97
C LYS A 7 13.70 -16.55 18.06
N GLU A 8 14.46 -16.33 16.99
CA GLU A 8 14.21 -15.21 16.07
C GLU A 8 12.88 -15.33 15.32
N VAL A 9 12.47 -16.57 14.98
CA VAL A 9 11.15 -16.83 14.36
C VAL A 9 10.02 -16.57 15.36
N ASN A 10 10.18 -17.02 16.60
CA ASN A 10 9.18 -16.78 17.65
C ASN A 10 9.05 -15.28 17.99
N ASP A 11 10.17 -14.55 18.07
CA ASP A 11 10.15 -13.10 18.30
C ASP A 11 9.41 -12.36 17.17
N PHE A 12 9.52 -12.84 15.93
CA PHE A 12 8.76 -12.31 14.80
C PHE A 12 7.28 -12.70 14.82
N ALA A 13 6.97 -13.95 15.19
CA ALA A 13 5.59 -14.41 15.36
C ALA A 13 4.86 -13.61 16.45
N ASP A 14 5.50 -13.35 17.59
CA ASP A 14 4.98 -12.51 18.67
C ASP A 14 4.71 -11.07 18.21
N LYS A 15 5.55 -10.53 17.31
CA LYS A 15 5.33 -9.21 16.71
C LYS A 15 4.12 -9.22 15.78
N LEU A 16 3.94 -10.26 14.98
CA LEU A 16 2.77 -10.41 14.10
C LEU A 16 1.47 -10.58 14.89
N GLU A 17 1.47 -11.34 15.98
CA GLU A 17 0.28 -11.52 16.82
C GLU A 17 -0.15 -10.20 17.51
N LYS A 18 0.81 -9.34 17.81
CA LYS A 18 0.58 -8.02 18.42
C LYS A 18 0.42 -6.91 17.40
N ALA A 19 0.61 -7.21 16.11
CA ALA A 19 0.57 -6.22 15.07
C ALA A 19 -0.86 -5.70 14.90
N GLN A 20 -1.09 -4.45 15.31
CA GLN A 20 -2.33 -3.73 14.99
C GLN A 20 -2.27 -3.15 13.55
N GLN A 21 -1.15 -3.31 12.85
CA GLN A 21 -0.92 -2.75 11.53
C GLN A 21 -1.73 -3.40 10.41
N PHE A 22 -2.27 -4.61 10.60
CA PHE A 22 -3.18 -5.23 9.63
C PHE A 22 -4.63 -4.73 9.77
N ASN A 23 -4.81 -3.54 10.34
CA ASN A 23 -6.12 -2.93 10.43
C ASN A 23 -6.53 -2.47 9.03
N LEU A 24 -7.36 -3.29 8.37
CA LEU A 24 -8.19 -2.96 7.21
C LEU A 24 -8.45 -1.46 7.16
N PHE A 25 -8.23 -0.82 6.00
CA PHE A 25 -8.60 0.57 5.69
C PHE A 25 -9.61 1.11 6.68
N THR A 26 -9.14 1.68 7.79
CA THR A 26 -10.03 2.00 8.89
C THR A 26 -10.91 3.10 8.36
N HIS A 27 -12.19 2.75 8.15
CA HIS A 27 -13.15 3.64 7.53
C HIS A 27 -13.24 4.90 8.39
N ARG A 28 -12.54 5.96 7.97
CA ARG A 28 -12.57 7.25 8.66
C ARG A 28 -13.90 7.91 8.32
N TYR A 29 -14.97 7.45 8.97
CA TYR A 29 -16.28 8.08 8.90
C TYR A 29 -16.12 9.57 9.22
N ARG A 30 -16.33 10.43 8.23
CA ARG A 30 -16.70 11.82 8.47
C ARG A 30 -18.23 11.90 8.47
N LYS A 31 -18.78 12.62 9.45
CA LYS A 31 -20.18 13.05 9.36
C LYS A 31 -20.31 13.84 8.05
N ASP A 32 -21.30 13.49 7.22
CA ASP A 32 -21.59 14.07 5.90
C ASP A 32 -20.69 13.62 4.71
N SER A 33 -20.07 12.44 4.77
CA SER A 33 -19.37 11.83 3.61
C SER A 33 -20.14 10.67 2.98
N PHE A 34 -20.12 10.58 1.65
CA PHE A 34 -20.54 9.38 0.91
C PHE A 34 -19.40 8.36 0.89
N ALA A 35 -19.71 7.12 1.26
CA ALA A 35 -18.78 6.01 1.27
C ALA A 35 -18.91 5.16 -0.01
N ALA A 36 -17.78 4.80 -0.60
CA ALA A 36 -17.69 3.75 -1.60
C ALA A 36 -16.93 2.57 -0.99
N GLU A 37 -17.49 1.37 -1.08
CA GLU A 37 -16.84 0.15 -0.59
C GLU A 37 -15.90 -0.39 -1.69
N LEU A 38 -14.63 -0.56 -1.34
CA LEU A 38 -13.62 -1.18 -2.19
C LEU A 38 -13.20 -2.50 -1.54
N SER A 39 -13.31 -3.59 -2.30
CA SER A 39 -12.90 -4.93 -1.85
C SER A 39 -11.76 -5.43 -2.72
N PHE A 40 -10.77 -6.03 -2.07
CA PHE A 40 -9.57 -6.57 -2.71
C PHE A 40 -9.36 -8.00 -2.23
N ALA A 41 -8.85 -8.86 -3.09
CA ALA A 41 -8.58 -10.26 -2.73
C ALA A 41 -7.41 -10.41 -1.73
N GLY A 42 -6.56 -9.39 -1.64
CA GLY A 42 -5.44 -9.31 -0.68
C GLY A 42 -4.51 -8.14 -0.98
N TYR A 43 -3.42 -8.00 -0.20
CA TYR A 43 -2.48 -6.89 -0.35
C TYR A 43 -1.78 -6.83 -1.70
N ASN A 44 -1.53 -7.97 -2.36
CA ASN A 44 -0.95 -7.96 -3.70
C ASN A 44 -1.92 -7.34 -4.73
N ASP A 45 -3.19 -7.75 -4.69
CA ASP A 45 -4.26 -7.23 -5.56
C ASP A 45 -4.52 -5.73 -5.30
N LEU A 46 -4.51 -5.32 -4.03
CA LEU A 46 -4.53 -3.91 -3.63
C LEU A 46 -3.37 -3.13 -4.24
N MET A 47 -2.13 -3.60 -4.10
CA MET A 47 -0.95 -2.90 -4.62
C MET A 47 -0.92 -2.88 -6.15
N LEU A 48 -1.39 -3.93 -6.82
CA LEU A 48 -1.59 -3.95 -8.27
C LEU A 48 -2.59 -2.87 -8.69
N THR A 49 -3.70 -2.74 -7.97
CA THR A 49 -4.69 -1.69 -8.22
C THR A 49 -4.09 -0.30 -8.05
N VAL A 50 -3.32 -0.07 -6.98
CA VAL A 50 -2.61 1.21 -6.76
C VAL A 50 -1.65 1.51 -7.92
N MET A 51 -0.90 0.52 -8.39
CA MET A 51 -0.01 0.67 -9.56
C MET A 51 -0.77 1.01 -10.84
N ASP A 52 -1.91 0.35 -11.08
CA ASP A 52 -2.71 0.62 -12.27
C ASP A 52 -3.34 2.01 -12.23
N ILE A 53 -3.81 2.47 -11.06
CA ILE A 53 -4.25 3.86 -10.87
C ILE A 53 -3.12 4.84 -11.24
N MET A 54 -1.91 4.62 -10.71
CA MET A 54 -0.76 5.49 -11.01
C MET A 54 -0.43 5.50 -12.52
N ARG A 55 -0.43 4.34 -13.17
CA ARG A 55 -0.16 4.23 -14.62
C ARG A 55 -1.20 4.97 -15.47
N VAL A 56 -2.47 4.85 -15.12
CA VAL A 56 -3.56 5.56 -15.80
C VAL A 56 -3.39 7.07 -15.63
N CYS A 57 -3.11 7.53 -14.40
CA CYS A 57 -2.85 8.95 -14.15
C CYS A 57 -1.62 9.48 -14.91
N MET A 58 -0.52 8.72 -14.96
CA MET A 58 0.66 9.09 -15.75
C MET A 58 0.33 9.19 -17.25
N SER A 59 -0.37 8.19 -17.79
CA SER A 59 -0.79 8.20 -19.20
C SER A 59 -1.73 9.36 -19.52
N ALA A 60 -2.60 9.73 -18.58
CA ALA A 60 -3.49 10.88 -18.71
C ALA A 60 -2.70 12.19 -18.72
N LEU A 61 -1.68 12.34 -17.85
CA LEU A 61 -0.78 13.50 -17.82
C LEU A 61 0.02 13.63 -19.12
N ASP A 62 0.56 12.53 -19.63
CA ASP A 62 1.32 12.51 -20.89
C ASP A 62 0.45 12.88 -22.09
N GLY A 63 -0.85 12.54 -22.05
CA GLY A 63 -1.82 12.87 -23.09
C GLY A 63 -2.37 14.31 -23.06
N GLU A 64 -2.06 15.12 -22.05
CA GLU A 64 -2.59 16.49 -21.92
C GLU A 64 -2.02 17.47 -22.97
N GLU A 65 -1.00 17.08 -23.74
CA GLU A 65 -0.34 17.92 -24.77
C GLU A 65 -1.31 18.45 -25.85
N HIS A 66 -2.52 17.87 -25.96
CA HIS A 66 -3.53 18.25 -26.96
C HIS A 66 -4.80 18.88 -26.38
N LEU A 67 -4.85 19.16 -25.08
CA LEU A 67 -6.04 19.71 -24.43
C LEU A 67 -6.04 21.25 -24.43
N THR A 68 -7.22 21.84 -24.60
CA THR A 68 -7.42 23.29 -24.39
C THR A 68 -7.14 23.67 -22.93
N GLN A 69 -6.74 24.92 -22.65
CA GLN A 69 -6.36 25.36 -21.30
C GLN A 69 -7.44 25.10 -20.23
N THR A 70 -8.73 25.26 -20.57
CA THR A 70 -9.85 24.98 -19.66
C THR A 70 -10.04 23.48 -19.41
N SER A 71 -9.79 22.63 -20.42
CA SER A 71 -9.80 21.17 -20.25
C SER A 71 -8.58 20.64 -19.50
N MET A 72 -7.41 21.28 -19.61
CA MET A 72 -6.21 20.91 -18.83
C MET A 72 -6.38 21.15 -17.33
N SER A 73 -7.00 22.27 -16.93
CA SER A 73 -7.23 22.54 -15.49
C SER A 73 -8.22 21.56 -14.86
N ALA A 74 -9.25 21.15 -15.60
CA ALA A 74 -10.18 20.12 -15.16
C ALA A 74 -9.54 18.72 -15.14
N SER A 75 -8.69 18.42 -16.14
CA SER A 75 -7.96 17.15 -16.25
C SER A 75 -6.97 16.95 -15.10
N SER A 76 -6.10 17.95 -14.85
CA SER A 76 -5.15 17.93 -13.72
C SER A 76 -5.82 17.81 -12.35
N MET A 77 -6.96 18.48 -12.11
CA MET A 77 -7.72 18.34 -10.87
C MET A 77 -8.30 16.92 -10.71
N ASN A 78 -8.83 16.34 -11.80
CA ASN A 78 -9.35 14.98 -11.79
C ASN A 78 -8.23 13.95 -11.54
N ILE A 79 -7.07 14.12 -12.18
CA ILE A 79 -5.89 13.27 -11.96
C ILE A 79 -5.43 13.35 -10.50
N SER A 80 -5.38 14.56 -9.94
CA SER A 80 -5.04 14.77 -8.53
C SER A 80 -6.02 14.06 -7.59
N ASN A 81 -7.32 14.16 -7.85
CA ASN A 81 -8.34 13.46 -7.04
C ASN A 81 -8.20 11.93 -7.11
N VAL A 82 -7.90 11.37 -8.28
CA VAL A 82 -7.67 9.93 -8.44
C VAL A 82 -6.38 9.48 -7.75
N LEU A 83 -5.30 10.27 -7.84
CA LEU A 83 -4.07 10.01 -7.09
C LEU A 83 -4.29 10.07 -5.58
N ALA A 84 -5.17 10.94 -5.08
CA ALA A 84 -5.53 10.97 -3.67
C ALA A 84 -6.22 9.67 -3.20
N ILE A 85 -6.95 8.98 -4.08
CA ILE A 85 -7.49 7.63 -3.80
C ILE A 85 -6.34 6.62 -3.73
N ALA A 86 -5.40 6.65 -4.68
CA ALA A 86 -4.22 5.77 -4.66
C ALA A 86 -3.41 5.92 -3.37
N VAL A 87 -3.19 7.15 -2.89
CA VAL A 87 -2.48 7.41 -1.62
C VAL A 87 -3.24 6.83 -0.43
N GLN A 88 -4.57 6.97 -0.41
CA GLN A 88 -5.40 6.40 0.65
C GLN A 88 -5.38 4.87 0.65
N LEU A 89 -5.07 4.23 -0.49
CA LEU A 89 -4.98 2.80 -0.67
C LEU A 89 -3.61 2.20 -0.31
N ILE A 90 -2.63 2.99 0.12
CA ILE A 90 -1.30 2.46 0.49
C ILE A 90 -1.34 1.92 1.94
N PRO A 91 -1.05 0.62 2.14
CA PRO A 91 -1.04 0.00 3.47
C PRO A 91 0.28 0.30 4.20
N LEU A 92 0.47 1.57 4.61
CA LEU A 92 1.71 2.07 5.20
C LEU A 92 2.15 1.29 6.45
N GLU A 93 1.20 0.88 7.28
CA GLU A 93 1.52 0.17 8.52
C GLU A 93 2.02 -1.26 8.21
N GLU A 94 1.40 -1.93 7.24
CA GLU A 94 1.78 -3.26 6.78
C GLU A 94 3.13 -3.27 6.05
N THR A 95 3.52 -2.16 5.40
CA THR A 95 4.86 -2.06 4.79
C THR A 95 5.99 -2.16 5.82
N GLN A 96 5.76 -1.75 7.08
CA GLN A 96 6.75 -1.91 8.15
C GLN A 96 6.95 -3.39 8.52
N ILE A 97 5.89 -4.19 8.45
CA ILE A 97 5.98 -5.64 8.69
C ILE A 97 6.77 -6.31 7.57
N LEU A 98 6.59 -5.87 6.32
CA LEU A 98 7.35 -6.39 5.19
C LEU A 98 8.86 -6.14 5.36
N ASP A 99 9.26 -4.99 5.89
CA ASP A 99 10.66 -4.71 6.22
C ASP A 99 11.20 -5.65 7.31
N GLU A 100 10.40 -5.93 8.34
CA GLU A 100 10.80 -6.87 9.40
C GLU A 100 10.90 -8.31 8.87
N CYS A 101 10.00 -8.73 7.96
CA CYS A 101 10.10 -10.00 7.24
C CYS A 101 11.42 -10.10 6.48
N TYR A 102 11.79 -9.05 5.74
CA TYR A 102 13.02 -9.03 4.96
C TYR A 102 14.27 -9.10 5.85
N LYS A 103 14.29 -8.37 6.96
CA LYS A 103 15.38 -8.45 7.96
C LYS A 103 15.50 -9.85 8.55
N LEU A 104 14.39 -10.52 8.86
CA LEU A 104 14.39 -11.89 9.36
C LEU A 104 14.95 -12.84 8.29
N HIS A 105 14.53 -12.69 7.03
CA HIS A 105 15.03 -13.50 5.91
C HIS A 105 16.56 -13.44 5.78
N ILE A 106 17.14 -12.23 5.82
CA ILE A 106 18.60 -12.03 5.76
C ILE A 106 19.29 -12.77 6.91
N LYS A 107 18.85 -12.57 8.15
CA LYS A 107 19.46 -13.19 9.34
C LYS A 107 19.42 -14.72 9.29
N LEU A 108 18.32 -15.29 8.79
CA LEU A 108 18.19 -16.73 8.64
C LEU A 108 19.12 -17.29 7.55
N LYS A 109 19.32 -16.53 6.47
CA LYS A 109 20.24 -16.87 5.39
C LYS A 109 21.70 -16.82 5.83
N GLU A 110 22.12 -15.75 6.51
CA GLU A 110 23.49 -15.58 7.04
C GLU A 110 23.89 -16.65 8.07
N LYS A 111 22.92 -17.24 8.79
CA LYS A 111 23.15 -18.35 9.73
C LYS A 111 23.01 -19.75 9.08
N SER A 112 22.76 -19.82 7.78
CA SER A 112 22.69 -21.06 7.01
C SER A 112 23.92 -21.29 6.11
N GLU A 113 24.70 -20.23 5.89
CA GLU A 113 26.03 -20.24 5.29
C GLU A 113 27.12 -20.37 6.38
#